data_AF-A0AAW8KFE3-F1
#
_entry.id   AF-A0AAW8KFE3-F1
#
_cell.length_a   1.000
_cell.length_b   1.000
_cell.length_c   1.000
_cell.angle_alpha   90.00
_cell.angle_beta   90.00
_cell.angle_gamma   90.00
#
_symmetry.space_group_name_H-M   'P 1'
#
loop_
_entity.id
_entity.type
_entity.pdbx_description
1 polymer ?
#
loop_
_entity_poly.entity_id
_entity_poly.type
_entity_poly.pdbx_seq_one_letter_code
_entity_poly.pdbx_strand_id
1 'polypeptide(L)'
;EETDYLNNVIGKDKLSEYTANIAFAGFTAPKILWMQKNEPELFKKIVKIMLPKDYLAYRLSGSFCTDVSDASGMLLLDVKNRC
;
A
#
# COMPACT_ATOMS: atom_id res chain seq x y z
N GLU A 1 8.84 -7.01 -11.25
CA GLU A 1 9.36 -5.67 -11.55
C GLU A 1 9.17 -4.70 -10.39
N GLU A 2 7.94 -4.32 -10.02
CA GLU A 2 7.70 -3.30 -8.98
C GLU A 2 8.13 -3.76 -7.59
N THR A 3 7.91 -5.03 -7.26
CA THR A 3 8.43 -5.66 -6.05
C THR A 3 9.96 -5.69 -6.02
N ASP A 4 10.59 -5.90 -7.17
CA ASP A 4 12.05 -5.95 -7.30
C ASP A 4 12.64 -4.55 -7.17
N TYR A 5 11.99 -3.54 -7.76
CA TYR A 5 12.33 -2.14 -7.56
C TYR A 5 12.28 -1.76 -6.07
N LEU A 6 11.18 -2.11 -5.38
CA LEU A 6 11.06 -1.87 -3.94
C LEU A 6 12.18 -2.60 -3.17
N ASN A 7 12.34 -3.91 -3.37
CA ASN A 7 13.31 -4.68 -2.61
C ASN A 7 14.78 -4.33 -2.90
N ASN A 8 15.12 -3.93 -4.13
CA ASN A 8 16.52 -3.78 -4.56
C ASN A 8 16.95 -2.32 -4.77
N VAL A 9 16.05 -1.43 -5.17
CA VAL A 9 16.36 0.00 -5.39
C VAL A 9 16.03 0.84 -4.16
N ILE A 10 14.85 0.66 -3.57
CA ILE A 10 14.55 1.27 -2.26
C ILE A 10 15.35 0.54 -1.16
N GLY A 11 15.44 -0.79 -1.28
CA GLY A 11 16.25 -1.65 -0.42
C GLY A 11 15.42 -2.29 0.69
N LYS A 12 15.62 -3.59 0.89
CA LYS A 12 14.93 -4.39 1.93
C LYS A 12 15.13 -3.81 3.33
N ASP A 13 16.33 -3.32 3.66
CA ASP A 13 16.63 -2.78 4.98
C ASP A 13 15.78 -1.54 5.28
N LYS A 14 15.72 -0.61 4.32
CA LYS A 14 14.90 0.60 4.43
C LYS A 14 13.41 0.29 4.44
N LEU A 15 12.94 -0.63 3.60
CA LEU A 15 11.55 -1.10 3.64
C LEU A 15 11.20 -1.69 5.00
N SER A 16 12.04 -2.59 5.52
CA SER A 16 11.84 -3.22 6.81
C SER A 16 11.88 -2.22 7.97
N GLU A 17 12.75 -1.20 7.89
CA GLU A 17 12.82 -0.12 8.88
C GLU A 17 11.48 0.60 9.06
N TYR A 18 10.81 0.95 7.96
CA TYR A 18 9.51 1.64 8.02
C TYR A 18 8.34 0.68 8.21
N THR A 19 8.29 -0.40 7.42
CA THR A 19 7.07 -1.21 7.28
C THR A 19 7.14 -2.57 7.98
N ALA A 20 8.27 -2.92 8.59
CA ALA A 20 8.57 -4.24 9.16
C ALA A 20 8.39 -5.42 8.17
N ASN A 21 8.45 -5.14 6.86
CA ASN A 21 8.15 -6.10 5.80
C ASN A 21 9.08 -5.91 4.60
N ILE A 22 9.31 -6.98 3.84
CA ILE A 22 9.85 -6.89 2.46
C ILE A 22 8.69 -6.81 1.45
N ALA A 23 8.99 -6.44 0.21
CA ALA A 23 7.96 -6.32 -0.81
C ALA A 23 7.56 -7.66 -1.43
N PHE A 24 6.25 -7.93 -1.43
CA PHE A 24 5.60 -9.03 -2.13
C PHE A 24 4.49 -8.51 -3.04
N ALA A 25 4.24 -9.19 -4.15
CA ALA A 25 3.25 -8.77 -5.14
C ALA A 25 1.82 -8.68 -4.60
N GLY A 26 1.53 -9.36 -3.47
CA GLY A 26 0.24 -9.30 -2.79
C GLY A 26 -0.05 -7.95 -2.12
N PHE A 27 0.98 -7.18 -1.76
CA PHE A 27 0.82 -5.93 -1.02
C PHE A 27 0.36 -4.76 -1.90
N THR A 28 -0.09 -3.70 -1.25
CA THR A 28 -0.74 -2.57 -1.92
C THR A 28 0.25 -1.67 -2.67
N ALA A 29 1.38 -1.31 -2.05
CA ALA A 29 2.35 -0.40 -2.68
C ALA A 29 2.88 -0.89 -4.06
N PRO A 30 3.25 -2.18 -4.26
CA PRO A 30 3.64 -2.68 -5.57
C PRO A 30 2.54 -2.53 -6.64
N LYS A 31 1.27 -2.73 -6.27
CA LYS A 31 0.13 -2.58 -7.18
C LYS A 31 -0.10 -1.11 -7.57
N ILE A 32 0.12 -0.19 -6.64
CA ILE A 32 0.07 1.26 -6.90
C ILE A 32 1.14 1.65 -7.92
N LEU A 33 2.38 1.19 -7.74
CA LEU A 33 3.46 1.45 -8.70
C LEU A 33 3.16 0.84 -10.06
N TRP A 34 2.58 -0.37 -10.08
CA TRP A 34 2.20 -1.03 -11.32
C TRP A 34 1.14 -0.23 -12.07
N MET A 35 0.10 0.25 -11.37
CA MET A 35 -0.94 1.13 -11.92
C MET A 35 -0.34 2.42 -12.47
N GLN A 36 0.59 3.04 -11.74
CA GLN A 36 1.25 4.27 -12.18
C GLN A 36 2.01 4.06 -13.50
N LYS A 37 2.69 2.90 -13.65
CA LYS A 37 3.46 2.55 -14.84
C LYS A 37 2.59 2.13 -16.02
N ASN A 38 1.61 1.27 -15.79
CA ASN A 38 0.88 0.57 -16.85
C ASN A 38 -0.48 1.22 -17.17
N GLU A 39 -1.11 1.87 -16.20
CA GLU A 39 -2.43 2.50 -16.33
C GLU A 39 -2.44 3.96 -15.84
N PRO A 40 -1.54 4.84 -16.35
CA PRO A 40 -1.33 6.18 -15.81
C PRO A 40 -2.58 7.06 -15.81
N GLU A 41 -3.46 6.91 -16.81
CA GLU A 41 -4.71 7.68 -16.88
C GLU A 41 -5.76 7.23 -15.85
N LEU A 42 -5.74 5.97 -15.44
CA LEU A 42 -6.58 5.47 -14.34
C LEU A 42 -5.95 5.80 -12.99
N PHE A 43 -4.63 5.70 -12.88
CA PHE A 43 -3.87 6.12 -11.69
C PHE A 43 -4.16 7.57 -11.31
N LYS A 44 -4.16 8.49 -12.29
CA LYS A 44 -4.50 9.92 -12.09
C LYS A 44 -5.92 10.15 -11.56
N LYS A 45 -6.83 9.19 -11.70
CA LYS A 45 -8.22 9.28 -11.22
C LYS A 45 -8.40 8.72 -9.81
N ILE A 46 -7.36 8.13 -9.20
CA ILE A 46 -7.44 7.57 -7.85
C ILE A 46 -7.62 8.72 -6.85
N VAL A 47 -8.68 8.63 -6.05
CA VAL A 47 -8.98 9.59 -4.95
C VAL A 47 -8.82 8.93 -3.58
N LYS A 48 -9.09 7.62 -3.48
CA LYS A 48 -9.00 6.84 -2.24
C LYS A 48 -8.48 5.44 -2.57
N ILE A 49 -7.63 4.91 -1.71
CA ILE A 49 -7.12 3.53 -1.76
C ILE A 49 -7.60 2.82 -0.50
N MET A 50 -8.25 1.68 -0.68
CA MET A 50 -8.88 0.89 0.38
C MET A 50 -8.58 -0.59 0.16
N LEU A 51 -8.45 -1.34 1.25
CA LEU A 51 -8.54 -2.80 1.17
C LEU A 51 -10.01 -3.23 0.99
N PRO A 52 -10.29 -4.46 0.54
CA PRO A 52 -11.66 -4.91 0.32
C PRO A 52 -12.58 -4.74 1.53
N LYS A 53 -12.09 -5.03 2.75
CA LYS A 53 -12.87 -4.80 3.99
C LYS A 53 -13.14 -3.32 4.27
N ASP A 54 -12.18 -2.45 3.96
CA ASP A 54 -12.27 -1.02 4.22
C ASP A 54 -13.28 -0.38 3.28
N TYR A 55 -13.36 -0.89 2.05
CA TYR A 55 -14.40 -0.51 1.12
C TYR A 55 -15.79 -0.87 1.65
N LEU A 56 -15.98 -2.07 2.21
CA LEU A 56 -17.25 -2.43 2.84
C LEU A 56 -17.57 -1.51 4.03
N ALA A 57 -16.60 -1.26 4.92
CA ALA A 57 -16.77 -0.34 6.04
C ALA A 57 -17.16 1.08 5.56
N TYR A 58 -16.49 1.59 4.54
CA TYR A 58 -16.80 2.88 3.93
C TYR A 58 -18.21 2.91 3.32
N ARG A 59 -18.63 1.85 2.63
CA ARG A 59 -19.96 1.77 2.02
C ARG A 59 -21.08 1.70 3.04
N LEU A 60 -20.83 1.08 4.20
CA LEU A 60 -21.82 0.91 5.27
C LEU A 60 -21.90 2.11 6.22
N SER A 61 -20.78 2.78 6.47
CA SER A 61 -20.68 3.81 7.52
C SER A 61 -20.33 5.21 7.00
N GLY A 62 -19.88 5.33 5.75
CA GLY A 62 -19.28 6.56 5.21
C GLY A 62 -17.85 6.84 5.71
N SER A 63 -17.34 6.06 6.67
CA SER A 63 -16.02 6.28 7.25
C SER A 63 -14.92 5.73 6.35
N PHE A 64 -13.98 6.59 5.96
CA PHE A 64 -12.77 6.17 5.24
C PHE A 64 -11.70 5.81 6.27
N CYS A 65 -11.62 4.53 6.61
CA CYS A 65 -10.72 4.03 7.63
C CYS A 65 -10.15 2.67 7.26
N THR A 66 -9.07 2.31 7.94
CA THR A 66 -8.51 0.97 8.01
C THR A 66 -7.99 0.76 9.43
N ASP A 67 -7.73 -0.47 9.84
CA ASP A 67 -7.07 -0.75 11.11
C ASP A 67 -5.56 -0.91 10.91
N VAL A 68 -4.82 -0.71 11.99
CA VAL A 68 -3.34 -0.75 11.98
C VAL A 68 -2.77 -2.11 11.58
N SER A 69 -3.48 -3.22 11.86
CA SER A 69 -3.00 -4.55 11.50
C SER A 69 -2.99 -4.72 9.98
N ASP A 70 -4.09 -4.39 9.32
CA ASP A 70 -4.17 -4.47 7.86
C ASP A 70 -3.34 -3.39 7.15
N ALA A 71 -3.27 -2.17 7.70
CA ALA A 71 -2.41 -1.10 7.17
C ALA A 71 -0.92 -1.51 7.14
N SER A 72 -0.45 -2.26 8.13
CA SER A 72 0.93 -2.76 8.15
C SER A 72 1.27 -3.67 6.97
N GLY A 73 0.27 -4.36 6.39
CA GLY A 73 0.41 -5.19 5.19
C GLY A 73 0.33 -4.43 3.87
N MET A 74 0.14 -3.11 3.90
CA MET A 74 0.03 -2.31 2.67
C MET A 74 1.39 -1.83 2.12
N LEU A 75 2.45 -1.89 2.95
CA LEU A 75 3.74 -1.22 2.75
C LEU A 75 3.65 0.32 2.60
N LEU A 76 2.66 0.92 3.25
CA LEU A 76 2.42 2.37 3.22
C LEU A 76 2.41 2.99 4.63
N LEU A 77 2.50 2.18 5.67
CA LEU A 77 2.48 2.60 7.07
C LEU A 77 3.89 2.57 7.65
N ASP A 78 4.32 3.67 8.27
CA ASP A 78 5.42 3.64 9.23
C ASP A 78 4.92 2.94 10.50
N VAL A 79 5.35 1.69 10.69
CA VAL A 79 4.90 0.82 11.78
C VAL A 79 5.33 1.37 13.14
N LYS A 80 6.51 2.01 13.22
CA LYS A 80 7.04 2.54 14.48
C LYS A 80 6.22 3.74 14.95
N ASN A 81 5.94 4.67 14.03
CA ASN A 81 5.25 5.91 14.35
C ASN A 81 3.72 5.83 14.18
N ARG A 82 3.22 4.75 13.56
CA ARG A 82 1.80 4.52 13.23
C ARG A 82 1.20 5.65 12.38
N CYS A 83 1.94 6.08 11.36
CA CYS A 83 1.55 7.14 10.44
C CYS A 83 1.87 6.82 8.98
#